data_AF-A0A1R1Y999-F1
#
_entry.id   AF-A0A1R1Y999-F1
#
_cell.length_a   1.000
_cell.length_b   1.000
_cell.length_c   1.000
_cell.angle_alpha   90.00
_cell.angle_beta   90.00
_cell.angle_gamma   90.00
#
_symmetry.space_group_name_H-M   'P 1'
#
loop_
_entity.id
_entity.type
_entity.pdbx_description
1 polymer ?
#
loop_
_entity_poly.entity_id
_entity_poly.type
_entity_poly.pdbx_seq_one_letter_code
_entity_poly.pdbx_strand_id
1 'polypeptide(L)'
;MDDSSLKSLLRNKILESIRSIKPPGKWKVVVVDKHSLKLISSVLKLYDILEEDVSLVETITKSRQPYTDKEAIYYLVPNKESVSRFIDDFTKKGPGWNKGAMYAGAHLYFTGEV
;
A
#
# COMPACT_ATOMS: atom_id res chain seq x y z
N MET A 1 10.79 -23.88 7.04
CA MET A 1 10.18 -22.92 7.99
C MET A 1 8.83 -23.53 8.34
N ASP A 2 8.43 -23.62 9.59
CA ASP A 2 7.11 -24.18 9.93
C ASP A 2 6.03 -23.32 9.26
N ASP A 3 5.29 -23.90 8.32
CA ASP A 3 4.21 -23.23 7.58
C ASP A 3 3.07 -22.79 8.51
N SER A 4 3.04 -23.32 9.73
CA SER A 4 2.06 -23.00 10.78
C SER A 4 2.49 -21.83 11.67
N SER A 5 3.70 -21.29 11.50
CA SER A 5 4.18 -20.20 12.36
C SER A 5 3.41 -18.90 12.09
N LEU A 6 3.20 -18.08 13.13
CA LEU A 6 2.54 -16.78 13.00
C LEU A 6 3.23 -15.88 11.94
N LYS A 7 4.56 -15.94 11.86
CA LYS A 7 5.32 -15.19 10.86
C LYS A 7 5.02 -15.69 9.44
N SER A 8 4.97 -17.00 9.24
CA SER A 8 4.66 -17.63 7.95
C SER A 8 3.24 -17.28 7.50
N LEU A 9 2.26 -17.39 8.41
CA LEU A 9 0.87 -17.06 8.14
C LEU A 9 0.69 -15.58 7.78
N LEU A 10 1.31 -14.67 8.55
CA LEU A 10 1.23 -13.23 8.26
C LEU A 10 1.91 -12.89 6.92
N ARG A 11 3.10 -13.46 6.66
CA ARG A 11 3.81 -13.30 5.37
C ARG A 11 2.92 -13.68 4.20
N ASN A 12 2.34 -14.88 4.25
CA ASN A 12 1.50 -15.42 3.18
C ASN A 12 0.26 -14.56 2.97
N LYS A 13 -0.43 -14.17 4.04
CA LYS A 13 -1.63 -13.33 3.96
C LYS A 13 -1.34 -11.96 3.32
N ILE A 14 -0.20 -11.33 3.66
CA ILE A 14 0.18 -10.05 3.05
C ILE A 14 0.49 -10.26 1.56
N LEU A 15 1.31 -11.26 1.20
CA LEU A 15 1.65 -11.55 -0.20
C LEU A 15 0.40 -11.89 -1.04
N GLU A 16 -0.51 -12.70 -0.52
CA GLU A 16 -1.78 -13.02 -1.16
C GLU A 16 -2.63 -11.78 -1.42
N SER A 17 -2.71 -10.86 -0.45
CA SER A 17 -3.44 -9.60 -0.65
C SER A 17 -2.82 -8.73 -1.75
N ILE A 18 -1.50 -8.71 -1.88
CA ILE A 18 -0.80 -8.01 -2.98
C ILE A 18 -1.08 -8.71 -4.32
N ARG A 19 -0.95 -10.04 -4.37
CA ARG A 19 -1.16 -10.87 -5.57
C ARG A 19 -2.60 -10.87 -6.08
N SER A 20 -3.57 -10.66 -5.18
CA SER A 20 -4.99 -10.57 -5.53
C SER A 20 -5.31 -9.34 -6.40
N ILE A 21 -4.43 -8.33 -6.36
CA ILE A 21 -4.62 -7.06 -7.08
C ILE A 21 -3.79 -7.09 -8.36
N LYS A 22 -4.50 -7.15 -9.48
CA LYS A 22 -3.96 -7.26 -10.84
C LYS A 22 -4.49 -6.12 -11.71
N PRO A 23 -3.94 -4.90 -11.58
CA PRO A 23 -4.38 -3.77 -12.39
C PRO A 23 -4.05 -4.01 -13.86
N PRO A 24 -4.79 -3.38 -14.82
CA PRO A 24 -4.54 -3.55 -16.25
C PRO A 24 -3.10 -3.25 -16.68
N GLY A 25 -2.45 -2.28 -16.02
CA GLY A 25 -1.06 -1.88 -16.27
C GLY A 25 -0.01 -2.81 -15.67
N LYS A 26 -0.40 -3.93 -15.06
CA LYS A 26 0.43 -4.89 -14.29
C LYS A 26 1.05 -4.31 -13.01
N TRP A 27 1.69 -3.16 -13.12
CA TRP A 27 2.42 -2.49 -12.05
C TRP A 27 1.52 -1.75 -11.09
N LYS A 28 1.82 -1.87 -9.79
CA LYS A 28 1.12 -1.19 -8.69
C LYS A 28 2.09 -0.55 -7.70
N VAL A 29 1.56 0.35 -6.88
CA VAL A 29 2.29 1.01 -5.80
C VAL A 29 1.78 0.49 -4.46
N VAL A 30 2.66 0.26 -3.49
CA VAL A 30 2.26 -0.03 -2.11
C VAL A 30 2.49 1.21 -1.25
N VAL A 31 1.46 1.66 -0.56
CA VAL A 31 1.49 2.81 0.34
C VAL A 31 1.22 2.35 1.76
N VAL A 32 2.09 2.72 2.69
CA VAL A 32 2.00 2.31 4.10
C VAL A 32 2.07 3.48 5.05
N ASP A 33 1.46 3.36 6.23
CA ASP A 33 1.79 4.21 7.36
C ASP A 33 2.94 3.64 8.19
N LYS A 34 3.34 4.36 9.25
CA LYS A 34 4.47 3.97 10.10
C LYS A 34 4.24 2.63 10.82
N HIS A 35 3.01 2.33 11.22
CA HIS A 35 2.70 1.11 11.96
C HIS A 35 2.66 -0.09 11.02
N SER A 36 1.94 0.04 9.92
CA SER A 36 1.80 -0.96 8.87
C SER A 36 3.16 -1.29 8.23
N LEU A 37 4.04 -0.29 8.06
CA LEU A 37 5.41 -0.54 7.61
C LEU A 37 6.18 -1.45 8.57
N LYS A 38 6.07 -1.23 9.89
CA LYS A 38 6.72 -2.10 10.89
C LYS A 38 6.16 -3.52 10.88
N LEU A 39 4.84 -3.64 10.70
CA LEU A 39 4.17 -4.94 10.61
C LEU A 39 4.66 -5.72 9.39
N ILE A 40 4.61 -5.09 8.21
CA ILE A 40 5.01 -5.71 6.94
C ILE A 40 6.51 -6.04 6.94
N SER A 41 7.38 -5.11 7.39
CA SER A 41 8.83 -5.34 7.39
C SER A 41 9.30 -6.38 8.41
N SER A 42 8.43 -6.81 9.32
CA SER A 42 8.73 -7.90 10.27
C SER A 42 8.72 -9.30 9.63
N VAL A 43 8.06 -9.44 8.48
CA VAL A 43 7.87 -10.73 7.79
C VAL A 43 8.24 -10.70 6.30
N LEU A 44 8.33 -9.51 5.70
CA LEU A 44 8.68 -9.30 4.30
C LEU A 44 9.86 -8.33 4.17
N LYS A 45 10.84 -8.69 3.32
CA LYS A 45 11.87 -7.77 2.85
C LYS A 45 11.30 -6.95 1.69
N LEU A 46 11.90 -5.80 1.39
CA LEU A 46 11.50 -4.97 0.26
C LEU A 46 11.48 -5.77 -1.06
N TYR A 47 12.48 -6.61 -1.28
CA TYR A 47 12.57 -7.45 -2.48
C TYR A 47 11.38 -8.40 -2.63
N ASP A 48 10.93 -9.03 -1.53
CA ASP A 48 9.77 -9.92 -1.54
C ASP A 48 8.49 -9.19 -2.03
N ILE A 49 8.38 -7.88 -1.79
CA ILE A 49 7.24 -7.07 -2.22
C ILE A 49 7.38 -6.67 -3.69
N LEU A 50 8.58 -6.28 -4.12
CA LEU A 50 8.84 -5.83 -5.50
C LEU A 50 8.62 -6.94 -6.53
N GLU A 51 8.89 -8.20 -6.18
CA GLU A 51 8.64 -9.35 -7.04
C GLU A 51 7.15 -9.57 -7.35
N GLU A 52 6.23 -8.97 -6.59
CA GLU A 52 4.78 -9.10 -6.75
C GLU A 52 4.18 -8.02 -7.66
N ASP A 53 4.91 -7.63 -8.71
CA ASP A 53 4.58 -6.55 -9.64
C ASP A 53 4.37 -5.18 -8.96
N VAL A 54 5.10 -4.93 -7.88
CA VAL A 54 5.10 -3.65 -7.17
C VAL A 54 6.29 -2.80 -7.63
N SER A 55 6.04 -1.59 -8.13
CA SER A 55 7.13 -0.70 -8.58
C SER A 55 7.87 -0.04 -7.41
N LEU A 56 7.15 0.27 -6.33
CA LEU A 56 7.70 0.99 -5.18
C LEU A 56 6.82 0.85 -3.94
N VAL A 57 7.45 0.99 -2.77
CA VAL A 57 6.81 1.06 -1.46
C VAL A 57 7.01 2.47 -0.90
N GLU A 58 5.93 3.16 -0.61
CA GLU A 58 5.91 4.56 -0.18
C GLU A 58 5.29 4.74 1.21
N THR A 59 5.70 5.80 1.92
CA THR A 59 5.10 6.15 3.22
C THR A 59 4.06 7.26 3.04
N ILE A 60 2.83 7.07 3.53
CA ILE A 60 1.72 8.01 3.35
C ILE A 60 1.96 9.42 3.92
N THR A 61 2.86 9.54 4.90
CA THR A 61 3.22 10.80 5.56
C THR A 61 4.27 11.61 4.80
N LYS A 62 4.97 10.99 3.84
CA LYS A 62 5.99 11.66 3.02
C LYS A 62 5.37 12.29 1.78
N SER A 63 6.07 13.28 1.22
CA SER A 63 5.79 13.73 -0.15
C SER A 63 6.09 12.59 -1.12
N ARG A 64 5.23 12.42 -2.11
CA ARG A 64 5.21 11.29 -3.04
C ARG A 64 4.94 11.80 -4.46
N GLN A 65 5.47 11.11 -5.46
CA GLN A 65 5.22 11.45 -6.86
C GLN A 65 3.84 10.91 -7.29
N PRO A 66 3.01 11.69 -8.01
CA PRO A 66 1.78 11.17 -8.59
C PRO A 66 2.05 10.11 -9.67
N TYR A 67 1.33 9.00 -9.62
CA TYR A 67 1.34 7.93 -10.62
C TYR A 67 -0.08 7.66 -11.10
N THR A 68 -0.60 8.57 -11.94
CA THR A 68 -1.98 8.54 -12.44
C THR A 68 -2.30 7.32 -13.31
N ASP A 69 -1.27 6.58 -13.74
CA ASP A 69 -1.33 5.35 -14.54
C ASP A 69 -1.35 4.06 -13.68
N LYS A 70 -1.07 4.16 -12.38
CA LYS A 70 -0.94 3.00 -11.48
C LYS A 70 -2.02 3.02 -10.42
N GLU A 71 -2.51 1.84 -10.07
CA GLU A 71 -3.32 1.64 -8.88
C GLU A 71 -2.42 1.47 -7.64
N ALA A 72 -2.92 1.89 -6.48
CA ALA A 72 -2.18 1.82 -5.22
C ALA A 72 -2.88 0.93 -4.19
N ILE A 73 -2.09 0.08 -3.53
CA ILE A 73 -2.49 -0.70 -2.36
C ILE A 73 -2.09 0.05 -1.11
N TYR A 74 -3.06 0.39 -0.26
CA TYR A 74 -2.84 1.07 1.00
C TYR A 74 -2.95 0.08 2.15
N TYR A 75 -1.89 -0.06 2.95
CA TYR A 75 -1.97 -0.70 4.27
C TYR A 75 -1.86 0.38 5.34
N LEU A 76 -2.97 0.65 6.02
CA LEU A 76 -3.08 1.75 6.97
C LEU A 76 -3.69 1.26 8.29
N VAL A 77 -3.40 1.97 9.38
CA VAL A 77 -4.18 1.89 10.61
C VAL A 77 -5.46 2.71 10.41
N PRO A 78 -6.61 2.25 10.91
CA PRO A 78 -7.88 2.98 10.77
C PRO A 78 -7.97 4.17 11.73
N ASN A 79 -6.98 5.06 11.71
CA ASN A 79 -6.97 6.28 12.51
C ASN A 79 -7.19 7.53 11.67
N LYS A 80 -7.60 8.62 12.33
CA LYS A 80 -7.93 9.89 11.69
C LYS A 80 -6.80 10.42 10.81
N GLU A 81 -5.54 10.28 11.23
CA GLU A 81 -4.40 10.79 10.46
C GLU A 81 -4.24 10.03 9.14
N SER A 82 -4.22 8.70 9.19
CA SER A 82 -3.99 7.86 8.01
C SER A 82 -5.15 7.97 7.02
N VAL A 83 -6.39 7.98 7.54
CA VAL A 83 -7.60 8.16 6.73
C VAL A 83 -7.65 9.55 6.10
N SER A 84 -7.31 10.61 6.85
CA SER A 84 -7.26 11.97 6.28
C SER A 84 -6.24 12.08 5.15
N ARG A 85 -5.05 11.48 5.30
CA ARG A 85 -4.02 11.50 4.26
C ARG A 85 -4.39 10.67 3.05
N PHE A 86 -5.13 9.57 3.24
CA PHE A 86 -5.71 8.79 2.16
C PHE A 86 -6.72 9.63 1.37
N ILE A 87 -7.65 10.30 2.06
CA ILE A 87 -8.62 11.20 1.42
C ILE A 87 -7.91 12.32 0.66
N ASP A 88 -6.84 12.89 1.22
CA ASP A 88 -6.06 13.94 0.55
C ASP A 88 -5.44 13.47 -0.77
N ASP A 89 -5.02 12.20 -0.90
CA ASP A 89 -4.49 11.66 -2.15
C ASP A 89 -5.54 11.72 -3.29
N PHE A 90 -6.82 11.57 -2.96
CA PHE A 90 -7.92 11.53 -3.93
C PHE A 90 -8.76 12.81 -3.99
N THR A 91 -8.37 13.85 -3.25
CA THR A 91 -9.08 15.15 -3.25
C THR A 91 -8.17 16.36 -3.42
N LYS A 92 -6.89 16.28 -3.02
CA LYS A 92 -5.99 17.44 -2.94
C LYS A 92 -4.65 17.22 -3.62
N LYS A 93 -4.08 16.01 -3.56
CA LYS A 93 -2.80 15.67 -4.20
C LYS A 93 -2.99 15.15 -5.61
N GLY A 94 -1.89 14.90 -6.31
CA GLY A 94 -1.90 14.60 -7.74
C GLY A 94 -1.12 15.68 -8.51
N PRO A 95 -1.02 15.53 -9.83
CA PRO A 95 -0.36 16.54 -10.64
C PRO A 95 -1.13 17.86 -10.62
N GLY A 96 -0.44 18.98 -10.83
CA GLY A 96 -1.06 20.32 -10.74
C GLY A 96 -2.26 20.52 -11.67
N TRP A 97 -2.31 19.79 -12.79
CA TRP A 97 -3.40 19.81 -13.78
C TRP A 97 -4.59 18.90 -13.42
N ASN A 98 -4.47 18.02 -12.42
CA ASN A 98 -5.53 17.10 -12.00
C ASN A 98 -5.37 16.72 -10.52
N LYS A 99 -5.83 17.61 -9.64
CA LYS A 99 -5.90 17.35 -8.20
C LYS A 99 -6.93 16.26 -7.91
N GLY A 100 -6.61 15.38 -6.98
CA GLY A 100 -7.33 14.15 -6.68
C GLY A 100 -6.86 12.95 -7.50
N ALA A 101 -5.91 13.11 -8.42
CA ALA A 101 -5.34 12.03 -9.21
C ALA A 101 -3.93 11.67 -8.72
N MET A 102 -3.80 11.25 -7.47
CA MET A 102 -2.52 10.69 -6.98
C MET A 102 -2.21 9.33 -7.62
N TYR A 103 -3.23 8.48 -7.75
CA TYR A 103 -3.19 7.15 -8.35
C TYR A 103 -4.45 6.91 -9.19
N ALA A 104 -4.41 5.95 -10.12
CA ALA A 104 -5.54 5.58 -10.98
C ALA A 104 -6.72 4.95 -10.20
N GLY A 105 -6.41 4.31 -9.07
CA GLY A 105 -7.36 3.61 -8.21
C GLY A 105 -6.72 3.22 -6.88
N ALA A 106 -7.54 2.80 -5.92
CA ALA A 106 -7.11 2.51 -4.56
C ALA A 106 -7.66 1.18 -4.05
N HIS A 107 -6.80 0.40 -3.41
CA HIS A 107 -7.15 -0.81 -2.67
C HIS A 107 -6.77 -0.60 -1.21
N LEU A 108 -7.74 -0.41 -0.33
CA LEU A 108 -7.49 -0.04 1.07
C LEU A 108 -7.66 -1.23 2.01
N TYR A 109 -6.57 -1.60 2.68
CA TYR A 109 -6.53 -2.59 3.76
C TYR A 109 -6.23 -1.90 5.09
N PHE A 110 -7.15 -2.03 6.05
CA PHE A 110 -6.89 -1.62 7.42
C PHE A 110 -6.20 -2.74 8.22
N THR A 111 -5.23 -2.37 9.05
CA THR A 111 -4.44 -3.30 9.87
C THR A 111 -5.06 -3.64 11.23
N GLY A 112 -6.24 -3.08 11.53
CA GLY A 112 -7.00 -3.35 12.75
C GLY A 112 -8.42 -2.81 12.64
N GLU A 113 -9.17 -2.91 13.73
CA GLU A 113 -10.51 -2.34 13.90
C GLU A 113 -10.41 -1.02 14.71
N VAL A 114 -11.49 -0.21 14.66
CA VAL A 114 -11.60 1.08 15.38
C VAL A 114 -12.22 0.87 16.75
#